data_AF-A0A552KMU8-F1
#
_entry.id   AF-A0A552KMU8-F1
#
_cell.length_a   1.000
_cell.length_b   1.000
_cell.length_c   1.000
_cell.angle_alpha   90.00
_cell.angle_beta   90.00
_cell.angle_gamma   90.00
#
_symmetry.space_group_name_H-M   'P 1'
#
loop_
_entity.id
_entity.type
_entity.pdbx_description
1 polymer ?
#
loop_
_entity_poly.entity_id
_entity_poly.type
_entity_poly.pdbx_seq_one_letter_code
_entity_poly.pdbx_strand_id
1 'polypeptide(L)'
;MTFDPRTISNPVFNALQELYLNTGDDSRRKEQKKQALELYIYLSTWGMMRLKAEETTLNQEGKKEVVKKYFQCLEELSQINNLSNSQGLTTLKDLSTDDYLGLTGLGLEIAQEFSFWANAIYSDVESGD
;
A
#
# COMPACT_ATOMS: atom_id res chain seq x y z
N MET A 1 25.09 9.46 -3.64
CA MET A 1 23.76 10.09 -3.77
C MET A 1 23.10 10.01 -2.41
N THR A 2 22.65 11.13 -1.85
CA THR A 2 21.92 11.14 -0.58
C THR A 2 20.48 10.78 -0.90
N PHE A 3 20.01 9.65 -0.35
CA PHE A 3 18.61 9.27 -0.45
C PHE A 3 17.75 10.36 0.21
N ASP A 4 16.79 10.92 -0.53
CA ASP A 4 15.82 11.87 0.01
C ASP A 4 14.62 11.08 0.54
N PRO A 5 14.39 11.01 1.87
CA PRO A 5 13.29 10.23 2.43
C PRO A 5 11.92 10.69 1.90
N ARG A 6 11.81 11.96 1.46
CA ARG A 6 10.57 12.52 0.90
C ARG A 6 10.17 11.86 -0.41
N THR A 7 11.10 11.19 -1.10
CA THR A 7 10.81 10.45 -2.33
C THR A 7 9.76 9.35 -2.09
N ILE A 8 9.77 8.70 -0.92
CA ILE A 8 8.75 7.69 -0.57
C ILE A 8 7.59 8.33 0.20
N SER A 9 7.87 9.22 1.15
CA SER A 9 6.81 9.78 2.00
C SER A 9 5.75 10.57 1.24
N ASN A 10 6.14 11.37 0.23
CA ASN A 10 5.21 12.22 -0.51
C ASN A 10 4.12 11.45 -1.27
N PRO A 11 4.44 10.45 -2.13
CA PRO A 11 3.40 9.70 -2.84
C PRO A 11 2.50 8.92 -1.87
N VAL A 12 3.04 8.38 -0.78
CA VAL A 12 2.26 7.66 0.23
C VAL A 12 1.30 8.59 0.96
N PHE A 13 1.78 9.75 1.41
CA PHE A 13 0.94 10.78 2.04
C PHE A 13 -0.20 11.19 1.10
N ASN A 14 0.12 11.53 -0.16
CA ASN A 14 -0.88 11.94 -1.14
C ASN A 14 -1.92 10.86 -1.39
N ALA A 15 -1.49 9.59 -1.51
CA ALA A 15 -2.38 8.47 -1.76
C ALA A 15 -3.38 8.25 -0.62
N LEU A 16 -2.93 8.29 0.64
CA LEU A 16 -3.81 8.16 1.80
C LEU A 16 -4.70 9.40 1.99
N GLN A 17 -4.14 10.60 1.75
CA GLN A 17 -4.89 11.85 1.86
C GLN A 17 -6.03 11.90 0.84
N GLU A 18 -5.78 11.44 -0.39
CA GLU A 18 -6.79 11.32 -1.44
C GLU A 18 -7.90 10.34 -1.05
N LEU A 19 -7.55 9.16 -0.53
CA LEU A 19 -8.55 8.19 -0.05
C LEU A 19 -9.43 8.78 1.05
N TYR A 20 -8.81 9.41 2.04
CA TYR A 20 -9.53 10.03 3.15
C TYR A 20 -10.51 11.12 2.68
N LEU A 21 -10.06 12.02 1.79
CA LEU A 21 -10.89 13.11 1.26
C LEU A 21 -12.05 12.60 0.39
N ASN A 22 -11.84 11.52 -0.37
CA ASN A 22 -12.86 10.95 -1.26
C ASN A 22 -13.80 9.95 -0.57
N THR A 23 -13.56 9.64 0.71
CA THR A 23 -14.37 8.70 1.48
C THR A 23 -15.17 9.46 2.51
N GLY A 24 -16.49 9.54 2.34
CA GLY A 24 -17.39 10.15 3.34
C GLY A 24 -17.94 9.17 4.38
N ASP A 25 -17.72 7.87 4.18
CA ASP A 25 -18.24 6.81 5.06
C ASP A 25 -17.23 6.44 6.15
N ASP A 26 -17.64 6.58 7.42
CA ASP A 26 -16.76 6.33 8.58
C ASP A 26 -16.33 4.87 8.71
N SER A 27 -17.20 3.91 8.37
CA SER A 27 -16.86 2.49 8.41
C SER A 27 -15.74 2.19 7.40
N ARG A 28 -15.86 2.74 6.19
CA ARG A 28 -14.86 2.61 5.13
C ARG A 28 -13.56 3.31 5.50
N ARG A 29 -13.60 4.48 6.15
CA ARG A 29 -12.39 5.14 6.69
C ARG A 29 -11.71 4.30 7.78
N LYS A 30 -12.48 3.63 8.66
CA LYS A 30 -11.94 2.68 9.64
C LYS A 30 -11.24 1.50 8.97
N GLU A 31 -11.85 0.93 7.93
CA GLU A 31 -11.22 -0.12 7.12
C GLU A 31 -9.91 0.35 6.47
N GLN A 32 -9.90 1.54 5.88
CA GLN A 32 -8.70 2.14 5.27
C GLN A 32 -7.58 2.34 6.29
N LYS A 33 -7.88 2.98 7.43
CA LYS A 33 -6.92 3.19 8.53
C LYS A 33 -6.33 1.86 8.99
N LYS A 34 -7.19 0.86 9.27
CA LYS A 34 -6.76 -0.47 9.72
C LYS A 34 -5.85 -1.14 8.69
N GLN A 35 -6.25 -1.16 7.42
CA GLN A 35 -5.43 -1.76 6.36
C GLN A 35 -4.07 -1.07 6.22
N ALA A 36 -4.02 0.26 6.28
CA ALA A 36 -2.78 1.01 6.15
C ALA A 36 -1.79 0.70 7.29
N LEU A 37 -2.29 0.53 8.52
CA LEU A 37 -1.49 0.12 9.69
C LEU A 37 -1.02 -1.34 9.60
N GLU A 38 -1.82 -2.22 9.00
CA GLU A 38 -1.52 -3.66 8.93
C GLU A 38 -0.62 -4.05 7.73
N LEU A 39 -0.46 -3.18 6.72
CA LEU A 39 0.28 -3.48 5.49
C LEU A 39 1.70 -3.99 5.75
N TYR A 40 2.47 -3.35 6.64
CA TYR A 40 3.85 -3.75 6.93
C TYR A 40 3.92 -5.15 7.52
N ILE A 41 3.10 -5.42 8.55
CA ILE A 41 3.04 -6.72 9.21
C ILE A 41 2.60 -7.80 8.21
N TYR A 42 1.60 -7.49 7.39
CA TYR A 42 1.15 -8.41 6.35
C TYR A 42 2.27 -8.75 5.37
N LEU A 43 2.95 -7.75 4.79
CA LEU A 43 3.99 -7.98 3.79
C LEU A 43 5.19 -8.74 4.37
N SER A 44 5.61 -8.39 5.59
CA SER A 44 6.71 -9.07 6.28
C SER A 44 6.39 -10.52 6.65
N THR A 45 5.11 -10.87 6.82
CA THR A 45 4.67 -12.23 7.17
C THR A 45 4.36 -13.08 5.94
N TRP A 46 3.66 -12.51 4.97
CA TRP A 46 2.99 -13.25 3.90
C TRP A 46 3.53 -12.93 2.49
N GLY A 47 4.25 -11.83 2.34
CA GLY A 47 4.85 -11.41 1.08
C GLY A 47 3.89 -10.70 0.11
N MET A 48 4.50 -10.00 -0.85
CA MET A 48 3.81 -9.10 -1.77
C MET A 48 2.92 -9.82 -2.80
N MET A 49 3.37 -10.97 -3.32
CA MET A 49 2.57 -11.75 -4.28
C MET A 49 1.23 -12.18 -3.70
N ARG A 50 1.21 -12.57 -2.43
CA ARG A 50 -0.01 -12.97 -1.75
C ARG A 50 -0.95 -11.79 -1.55
N LEU A 51 -0.43 -10.64 -1.13
CA LEU A 51 -1.20 -9.40 -1.04
C LEU A 51 -1.85 -9.05 -2.39
N LYS A 52 -1.09 -9.15 -3.50
CA LYS A 52 -1.59 -8.84 -4.84
C LYS A 52 -2.69 -9.80 -5.28
N ALA A 53 -2.55 -11.10 -4.99
CA ALA A 53 -3.58 -12.09 -5.31
C ALA A 53 -4.88 -11.81 -4.54
N GLU A 54 -4.76 -11.49 -3.24
CA GLU A 54 -5.90 -11.23 -2.37
C GLU A 54 -6.65 -9.92 -2.72
N GLU A 55 -5.98 -8.92 -3.31
CA GLU A 55 -6.59 -7.63 -3.74
C GLU A 55 -7.91 -7.81 -4.50
N THR A 56 -7.99 -8.81 -5.38
CA THR A 56 -9.18 -9.05 -6.21
C THR A 56 -10.34 -9.69 -5.44
N THR A 57 -10.03 -10.35 -4.32
CA THR A 57 -10.97 -11.11 -3.48
C THR A 57 -11.37 -10.40 -2.20
N LEU A 58 -10.81 -9.20 -1.94
CA LEU A 58 -11.20 -8.38 -0.79
C LEU A 58 -12.65 -7.90 -0.91
N ASN A 59 -13.47 -8.26 0.07
CA ASN A 59 -14.88 -7.84 0.18
C ASN A 59 -15.03 -6.46 0.85
N GLN A 60 -13.99 -5.99 1.54
CA GLN A 60 -13.97 -4.73 2.27
C GLN A 60 -13.39 -3.65 1.36
N GLU A 61 -14.26 -2.77 0.84
CA GLU A 61 -13.89 -1.78 -0.15
C GLU A 61 -12.82 -0.80 0.36
N GLY A 62 -12.88 -0.39 1.64
CA GLY A 62 -11.87 0.49 2.21
C GLY A 62 -10.49 -0.15 2.26
N LYS A 63 -10.41 -1.44 2.61
CA LYS A 63 -9.15 -2.19 2.57
C LYS A 63 -8.62 -2.33 1.15
N LYS A 64 -9.50 -2.69 0.22
CA LYS A 64 -9.15 -2.87 -1.19
C LYS A 64 -8.57 -1.60 -1.81
N GLU A 65 -9.13 -0.44 -1.48
CA GLU A 65 -8.61 0.86 -1.92
C GLU A 65 -7.20 1.13 -1.44
N VAL A 66 -6.90 0.83 -0.17
CA VAL A 66 -5.55 1.00 0.38
C VAL A 66 -4.56 0.05 -0.30
N VAL A 67 -4.93 -1.21 -0.53
CA VAL A 67 -4.06 -2.16 -1.25
C VAL A 67 -3.81 -1.68 -2.69
N LYS A 68 -4.82 -1.14 -3.38
CA LYS A 68 -4.65 -0.55 -4.71
C LYS A 68 -3.70 0.66 -4.68
N LYS A 69 -3.89 1.59 -3.76
CA LYS A 69 -3.00 2.75 -3.59
C LYS A 69 -1.57 2.32 -3.28
N TYR A 70 -1.39 1.29 -2.45
CA TYR A 70 -0.08 0.70 -2.18
C TYR A 70 0.61 0.23 -3.47
N PHE A 71 -0.07 -0.57 -4.32
CA PHE A 71 0.53 -1.02 -5.57
C PHE A 71 0.73 0.10 -6.60
N GLN A 72 -0.07 1.17 -6.56
CA GLN A 72 0.16 2.38 -7.36
C GLN A 72 1.44 3.10 -6.94
N CYS A 73 1.63 3.32 -5.63
CA CYS A 73 2.88 3.90 -5.11
C CYS A 73 4.08 3.02 -5.44
N LEU A 74 3.93 1.69 -5.34
CA LEU A 74 4.99 0.75 -5.67
C LEU A 74 5.36 0.79 -7.16
N GLU A 75 4.38 0.81 -8.06
CA GLU A 75 4.58 0.98 -9.51
C GLU A 75 5.32 2.29 -9.81
N GLU A 76 4.86 3.39 -9.23
CA GLU A 76 5.46 4.71 -9.41
C GLU A 76 6.90 4.76 -8.89
N LEU A 77 7.18 4.20 -7.71
CA LEU A 77 8.51 4.31 -7.10
C LEU A 77 9.52 3.33 -7.67
N SER A 78 9.07 2.12 -8.04
CA SER A 78 9.93 1.09 -8.64
C SER A 78 10.18 1.31 -10.13
N GLN A 79 9.32 2.10 -10.80
CA GLN A 79 9.27 2.24 -12.25
C GLN A 79 8.99 0.91 -12.98
N ILE A 80 8.47 -0.10 -12.27
CA ILE A 80 8.01 -1.37 -12.84
C ILE A 80 6.53 -1.23 -13.18
N ASN A 81 6.25 -1.10 -14.47
CA ASN A 81 4.89 -0.95 -14.97
C ASN A 81 4.03 -2.19 -14.68
N ASN A 82 2.72 -2.00 -14.64
CA ASN A 82 1.72 -3.07 -14.52
C ASN A 82 1.77 -3.83 -13.18
N LEU A 83 2.13 -3.18 -12.08
CA LEU A 83 2.02 -3.74 -10.72
C LEU A 83 0.65 -3.43 -10.10
N SER A 84 0.12 -2.24 -10.37
CA SER A 84 -1.14 -1.73 -9.84
C SER A 84 -2.38 -2.31 -10.53
N ASN A 85 -2.26 -2.71 -11.79
CA ASN A 85 -3.38 -3.22 -12.58
C ASN A 85 -3.57 -4.74 -12.43
N SER A 86 -4.45 -5.32 -13.27
CA SER A 86 -4.78 -6.76 -13.26
C SER A 86 -3.62 -7.68 -13.68
N GLN A 87 -2.56 -7.15 -14.31
CA GLN A 87 -1.38 -7.92 -14.65
C GLN A 87 -0.37 -8.02 -13.50
N GLY A 88 -0.58 -7.32 -12.38
CA GLY A 88 0.41 -7.23 -11.31
C GLY A 88 0.89 -8.57 -10.77
N LEU A 89 0.03 -9.59 -10.67
CA LEU A 89 0.48 -10.91 -10.24
C LEU A 89 1.39 -11.59 -11.29
N THR A 90 1.10 -11.42 -12.58
CA THR A 90 1.96 -11.90 -13.66
C THR A 90 3.28 -11.15 -13.66
N THR A 91 3.23 -9.81 -13.57
CA THR A 91 4.42 -8.95 -13.48
C THR A 91 5.34 -9.41 -12.35
N LEU A 92 4.80 -9.63 -11.14
CA LEU A 92 5.58 -10.10 -9.99
C LEU A 92 6.21 -11.49 -10.19
N LYS A 93 5.51 -12.40 -10.88
CA LYS A 93 6.00 -13.76 -11.17
C LYS A 93 7.14 -13.78 -12.19
N ASP A 94 7.14 -12.81 -13.11
CA ASP A 94 8.08 -12.75 -14.22
C ASP A 94 9.37 -11.98 -13.85
N LEU A 95 9.43 -11.38 -12.66
CA LEU A 95 10.64 -10.75 -12.13
C LEU A 95 11.71 -11.80 -11.85
N SER A 96 12.97 -11.40 -12.04
CA SER A 96 14.10 -12.18 -11.53
C SER A 96 14.08 -12.19 -10.00
N THR A 97 14.76 -13.17 -9.39
CA THR A 97 14.88 -13.25 -7.93
C THR A 97 15.43 -11.96 -7.32
N ASP A 98 16.46 -11.36 -7.94
CA ASP A 98 17.10 -10.15 -7.44
C ASP A 98 16.18 -8.93 -7.55
N ASP A 99 15.48 -8.80 -8.68
CA ASP A 99 14.50 -7.71 -8.88
C ASP A 99 13.34 -7.83 -7.89
N TYR A 100 12.83 -9.04 -7.67
CA TYR A 100 11.77 -9.30 -6.72
C TYR A 100 12.19 -9.01 -5.27
N LEU A 101 13.43 -9.35 -4.89
CA LEU A 101 13.98 -9.01 -3.57
C LEU A 101 14.13 -7.50 -3.39
N GLY A 102 14.65 -6.79 -4.39
CA GLY A 102 14.75 -5.33 -4.38
C GLY A 102 13.38 -4.66 -4.27
N LEU A 103 12.40 -5.14 -5.05
CA LEU A 103 11.02 -4.66 -5.00
C LEU A 103 10.36 -4.95 -3.64
N THR A 104 10.66 -6.09 -3.02
CA THR A 104 10.16 -6.43 -1.68
C THR A 104 10.71 -5.48 -0.63
N GLY A 105 11.99 -5.12 -0.70
CA GLY A 105 12.59 -4.10 0.18
C GLY A 105 11.88 -2.76 0.05
N LEU A 106 11.72 -2.26 -1.17
CA LEU A 106 10.97 -1.02 -1.43
C LEU A 106 9.51 -1.11 -0.95
N GLY A 107 8.85 -2.24 -1.17
CA GLY A 107 7.47 -2.48 -0.73
C GLY A 107 7.31 -2.41 0.79
N LEU A 108 8.28 -2.93 1.55
CA LEU A 108 8.28 -2.83 3.01
C LEU A 108 8.45 -1.38 3.49
N GLU A 109 9.36 -0.62 2.87
CA GLU A 109 9.55 0.81 3.18
C GLU A 109 8.29 1.63 2.88
N ILE A 110 7.65 1.39 1.72
CA ILE A 110 6.37 2.02 1.38
C ILE A 110 5.29 1.67 2.42
N ALA A 111 5.17 0.39 2.79
CA ALA A 111 4.17 -0.05 3.76
C ALA A 111 4.39 0.53 5.16
N GLN A 112 5.65 0.75 5.54
CA GLN A 112 6.00 1.45 6.78
C GLN A 112 5.55 2.91 6.74
N GLU A 113 5.75 3.61 5.63
CA GLU A 113 5.21 4.98 5.45
C GLU A 113 3.68 5.00 5.48
N PHE A 114 3.00 4.00 4.91
CA PHE A 114 1.54 3.88 5.01
C PHE A 114 1.09 3.80 6.48
N SER A 115 1.78 2.99 7.29
CA SER A 115 1.48 2.84 8.71
C SER A 115 1.75 4.14 9.49
N PHE A 116 2.84 4.84 9.16
CA PHE A 116 3.19 6.13 9.79
C PHE A 116 2.12 7.19 9.53
N TRP A 117 1.78 7.43 8.26
CA TRP A 117 0.85 8.49 7.85
C TRP A 117 -0.60 8.18 8.21
N ALA A 118 -1.00 6.90 8.31
CA ALA A 118 -2.37 6.52 8.66
C ALA A 118 -2.85 7.15 9.98
N ASN A 119 -1.99 7.24 10.99
CA ASN A 119 -2.38 7.84 12.28
C ASN A 119 -2.63 9.34 12.19
N ALA A 120 -1.86 10.04 11.35
CA ALA A 120 -1.99 11.49 11.17
C ALA A 120 -3.18 11.84 10.27
N ILE A 121 -3.38 11.09 9.17
CA ILE A 121 -4.42 11.36 8.18
C ILE A 121 -5.81 10.97 8.70
N TYR A 122 -5.91 9.84 9.41
CA TYR A 122 -7.16 9.34 9.97
C TYR A 122 -7.25 9.63 11.48
N SER A 123 -6.82 10.82 11.90
CA SER A 123 -6.76 11.21 13.31
C SER A 123 -8.13 11.34 13.97
N ASP A 124 -9.16 11.68 13.19
CA ASP A 124 -10.56 11.81 13.58
C ASP A 124 -11.32 10.47 13.58
N VAL A 125 -10.73 9.43 13.01
CA VAL A 125 -11.32 8.10 12.93
C VAL A 125 -10.96 7.32 14.18
N GLU A 126 -11.96 7.06 15.02
CA GLU A 126 -11.79 6.20 16.19
C GLU A 126 -11.24 4.83 15.78
N SER A 127 -10.13 4.45 16.41
CA SER A 127 -9.60 3.09 16.34
C SER A 127 -10.60 2.17 17.05
N GLY A 128 -11.60 1.67 16.33
CA GLY A 128 -12.53 0.68 16.88
C GLY A 128 -11.83 -0.65 17.09
N ASP A 129 -12.03 -1.25 18.27
CA ASP A 129 -11.66 -2.63 18.61
C ASP A 129 -12.41 -3.66 17.75
#